data_AF-A0AAD7IRL9-F1
#
_entry.id   AF-A0AAD7IRL9-F1
#
_cell.length_a   1.000
_cell.length_b   1.000
_cell.length_c   1.000
_cell.angle_alpha   90.00
_cell.angle_beta   90.00
_cell.angle_gamma   90.00
#
_symmetry.space_group_name_H-M   'P 1'
#
loop_
_entity.id
_entity.type
_entity.pdbx_description
1 polymer ?
#
loop_
_entity_poly.entity_id
_entity_poly.type
_entity_poly.pdbx_seq_one_letter_code
_entity_poly.pdbx_strand_id
1 'polypeptide(L)'
;MGYWYTRTSTVFISISGTVLIAFSGIISAFTHIANSVETDKLEVSTSHWAQWLWLIVWAVASRFYLPWLMLQAVTRLEFSRTDVNFFPNIRRVSPTHMERSSQRLDSRTGWVFQASMCASLIAIYYLLTPDEYHVLSAKLPKPSLDDYPTNLVARFYGLVYFPLKFTGRVSQLLLNQRSKTFTGGYKIAVAVRFILLVLALIVYSPAVVGRFDARPGFSAPQVVDMIALAVMIYQAVSFPKVTPKMEDEDSE
;
A
#
# COMPACT_ATOMS: atom_id res chain seq x y z
N MET A 1 9.77 -5.06 9.09
CA MET A 1 8.97 -4.77 10.29
C MET A 1 8.88 -3.26 10.50
N GLY A 2 7.73 -2.80 11.00
CA GLY A 2 7.01 -1.66 10.44
C GLY A 2 7.45 -0.28 10.90
N TYR A 3 7.72 0.61 9.94
CA TYR A 3 7.79 2.06 10.13
C TYR A 3 6.63 2.63 10.97
N TRP A 4 5.45 2.02 10.84
CA TRP A 4 4.23 2.41 11.54
C TRP A 4 4.17 1.93 13.00
N TYR A 5 4.95 0.92 13.39
CA TYR A 5 4.95 0.40 14.76
C TYR A 5 5.71 1.33 15.72
N THR A 6 6.80 1.93 15.25
CA THR A 6 7.66 2.81 16.05
C THR A 6 7.28 4.28 15.94
N ARG A 7 6.12 4.59 15.35
CA ARG A 7 5.72 5.96 15.02
C ARG A 7 4.80 6.50 16.11
N THR A 8 5.27 7.49 16.85
CA THR A 8 4.47 8.24 17.83
C THR A 8 3.78 9.46 17.22
N SER A 9 4.37 10.00 16.13
CA SER A 9 3.96 11.28 15.54
C SER A 9 3.57 11.15 14.07
N THR A 10 2.48 11.83 13.69
CA THR A 10 1.97 11.86 12.31
C THR A 10 2.47 13.06 11.50
N VAL A 11 3.48 13.77 12.01
CA VAL A 11 4.11 14.90 11.30
C VAL A 11 4.59 14.47 9.90
N PHE A 12 4.20 15.28 8.91
CA PHE A 12 4.41 15.12 7.47
C PHE A 12 3.89 13.81 6.87
N ILE A 13 2.92 13.15 7.51
CA ILE A 13 2.19 12.02 6.94
C ILE A 13 0.88 12.53 6.35
N SER A 14 0.59 12.15 5.10
CA SER A 14 -0.67 12.50 4.46
C SER A 14 -1.77 11.65 5.07
N ILE A 15 -2.72 12.27 5.77
CA ILE A 15 -3.79 11.59 6.49
C ILE A 15 -4.68 10.88 5.48
N SER A 16 -5.18 11.63 4.50
CA SER A 16 -6.03 11.10 3.43
C SER A 16 -5.30 10.07 2.57
N GLY A 17 -4.04 10.34 2.21
CA GLY A 17 -3.25 9.40 1.43
C GLY A 17 -2.99 8.08 2.16
N THR A 18 -2.70 8.15 3.46
CA THR A 18 -2.47 6.96 4.29
C THR A 18 -3.75 6.16 4.50
N VAL A 19 -4.90 6.82 4.67
CA VAL A 19 -6.21 6.15 4.73
C VAL A 19 -6.49 5.39 3.43
N LEU A 20 -6.26 5.99 2.26
CA LEU A 20 -6.41 5.31 0.97
C LEU A 20 -5.48 4.09 0.83
N ILE A 21 -4.21 4.22 1.25
CA ILE A 21 -3.26 3.09 1.24
C ILE A 21 -3.72 1.99 2.20
N ALA A 22 -4.17 2.34 3.41
CA ALA A 22 -4.65 1.36 4.38
C ALA A 22 -5.88 0.61 3.86
N PHE A 23 -6.87 1.31 3.30
CA PHE A 23 -8.03 0.66 2.67
C PHE A 23 -7.62 -0.25 1.51
N SER A 24 -6.66 0.16 0.67
CA SER A 24 -6.13 -0.72 -0.38
C SER A 24 -5.50 -2.00 0.21
N GLY A 25 -4.79 -1.89 1.34
CA GLY A 25 -4.21 -3.03 2.04
C GLY A 25 -5.26 -4.00 2.57
N ILE A 26 -6.35 -3.47 3.13
CA ILE A 26 -7.51 -4.24 3.60
C ILE A 26 -8.16 -4.99 2.44
N ILE A 27 -8.43 -4.31 1.31
CA ILE A 27 -8.97 -4.94 0.10
C ILE A 27 -8.03 -6.04 -0.40
N SER A 28 -6.72 -5.81 -0.37
CA SER A 28 -5.72 -6.81 -0.75
C SER A 28 -5.67 -8.04 0.16
N ALA A 29 -6.07 -7.90 1.42
CA ALA A 29 -6.18 -9.03 2.34
C ALA A 29 -7.46 -9.83 2.06
N PHE A 30 -8.60 -9.15 1.86
CA PHE A 30 -9.85 -9.82 1.51
C PHE A 30 -9.79 -10.57 0.19
N THR A 31 -9.22 -9.96 -0.84
CA THR A 31 -9.06 -10.59 -2.16
C THR A 31 -8.12 -11.79 -2.12
N HIS A 32 -7.11 -11.78 -1.26
CA HIS A 32 -6.27 -12.96 -1.04
C HIS A 32 -7.04 -14.11 -0.40
N ILE A 33 -7.84 -13.83 0.63
CA ILE A 33 -8.70 -14.85 1.25
C ILE A 33 -9.66 -15.42 0.20
N ALA A 34 -10.34 -14.55 -0.55
CA ALA A 34 -11.29 -14.97 -1.58
C ALA A 34 -10.63 -15.82 -2.68
N ASN A 35 -9.44 -15.41 -3.16
CA ASN A 35 -8.72 -16.18 -4.17
C ASN A 35 -8.24 -17.53 -3.64
N SER A 36 -7.68 -17.60 -2.42
CA SER A 36 -7.23 -18.87 -1.82
C SER A 36 -8.36 -19.89 -1.71
N VAL A 37 -9.57 -19.42 -1.42
CA VAL A 37 -10.77 -20.26 -1.30
C VAL A 37 -11.20 -20.81 -2.66
N GLU A 38 -11.08 -20.00 -3.71
CA GLU A 38 -11.47 -20.36 -5.07
C GLU A 38 -10.46 -21.33 -5.70
N THR A 39 -9.15 -21.11 -5.53
CA THR A 39 -8.11 -21.98 -6.09
C THR A 39 -8.05 -23.36 -5.44
N ASP A 40 -8.32 -23.47 -4.14
CA ASP A 40 -8.18 -24.75 -3.44
C ASP A 40 -9.38 -25.68 -3.63
N LYS A 41 -10.45 -25.25 -4.34
CA LYS A 41 -11.71 -26.00 -4.53
C LYS A 41 -12.04 -26.85 -3.30
N LEU A 42 -11.96 -26.26 -2.09
CA LEU A 42 -12.02 -26.98 -0.82
C LEU A 42 -13.27 -27.86 -0.82
N GLU A 43 -13.09 -29.13 -1.17
CA GLU A 43 -14.18 -30.08 -1.36
C GLU A 43 -14.91 -30.16 -0.04
N VAL A 44 -16.18 -29.77 -0.03
CA VAL A 44 -17.03 -29.56 1.15
C VAL A 44 -17.01 -30.78 2.09
N SER A 45 -15.98 -30.87 2.94
CA SER A 45 -15.81 -31.85 3.99
C SER A 45 -15.68 -31.12 5.32
N THR A 46 -16.27 -31.68 6.37
CA THR A 46 -16.47 -31.04 7.67
C THR A 46 -15.17 -30.67 8.43
N SER A 47 -14.01 -31.00 7.87
CA SER A 47 -12.66 -30.66 8.34
C SER A 47 -12.17 -29.23 7.98
N HIS A 48 -12.90 -28.44 7.19
CA HIS A 48 -12.36 -27.19 6.63
C HIS A 48 -12.45 -25.93 7.51
N TRP A 49 -13.23 -25.93 8.60
CA TRP A 49 -13.34 -24.73 9.46
C TRP A 49 -12.00 -24.33 10.08
N ALA A 50 -11.15 -25.31 10.42
CA ALA A 50 -9.82 -25.06 10.96
C ALA A 50 -8.88 -24.43 9.92
N GLN A 51 -9.00 -24.83 8.65
CA GLN A 51 -8.24 -24.24 7.54
C GLN A 51 -8.71 -22.81 7.24
N TRP A 52 -10.02 -22.58 7.26
CA TRP A 52 -10.59 -21.24 7.15
C TRP A 52 -10.15 -20.33 8.29
N LEU A 53 -10.22 -20.81 9.52
CA LEU A 53 -9.77 -20.07 10.69
C LEU A 53 -8.28 -19.80 10.62
N TRP A 54 -7.47 -20.76 10.19
CA TRP A 54 -6.05 -20.58 9.94
C TRP A 54 -5.76 -19.53 8.86
N LEU A 55 -6.45 -19.58 7.72
CA LEU A 55 -6.31 -18.59 6.63
C LEU A 55 -6.70 -17.19 7.10
N ILE A 56 -7.78 -17.06 7.87
CA ILE A 56 -8.20 -15.78 8.43
C ILE A 56 -7.16 -15.27 9.43
N VAL A 57 -6.73 -16.10 10.38
CA VAL A 57 -5.70 -15.73 11.38
C VAL A 57 -4.41 -15.32 10.69
N TRP A 58 -3.96 -16.08 9.68
CA TRP A 58 -2.77 -15.78 8.90
C TRP A 58 -2.91 -14.50 8.09
N ALA A 59 -4.04 -14.29 7.40
CA ALA A 59 -4.29 -13.08 6.64
C ALA A 59 -4.38 -11.85 7.56
N VAL A 60 -4.99 -12.00 8.74
CA VAL A 60 -5.07 -10.93 9.74
C VAL A 60 -3.66 -10.59 10.26
N ALA A 61 -2.90 -11.60 10.66
CA ALA A 61 -1.55 -11.42 11.20
C ALA A 61 -0.56 -10.86 10.18
N SER A 62 -0.60 -11.34 8.93
CA SER A 62 0.38 -10.98 7.90
C SER A 62 -0.01 -9.74 7.08
N ARG A 63 -1.30 -9.49 6.84
CA ARG A 63 -1.78 -8.45 5.90
C ARG A 63 -2.67 -7.38 6.51
N PHE A 64 -3.48 -7.66 7.53
CA PHE A 64 -4.30 -6.63 8.17
C PHE A 64 -3.54 -5.80 9.21
N TYR A 65 -2.57 -6.40 9.89
CA TYR A 65 -1.82 -5.74 10.96
C TYR A 65 -1.23 -4.38 10.52
N LEU A 66 -0.61 -4.31 9.34
CA LEU A 66 0.03 -3.07 8.88
C LEU A 66 -0.97 -1.97 8.48
N PRO A 67 -2.01 -2.23 7.65
CA PRO A 67 -3.10 -1.28 7.43
C PRO A 67 -3.80 -0.83 8.71
N TRP A 68 -3.99 -1.74 9.67
CA TRP A 68 -4.57 -1.41 10.96
C TRP A 68 -3.69 -0.42 11.73
N LEU A 69 -2.37 -0.67 11.83
CA LEU A 69 -1.44 0.29 12.44
C LEU A 69 -1.42 1.64 11.71
N MET A 70 -1.52 1.65 10.38
CA MET A 70 -1.61 2.89 9.61
C MET A 70 -2.85 3.69 10.00
N LEU A 71 -4.01 3.03 10.09
CA LEU A 71 -5.27 3.67 10.51
C LEU A 71 -5.19 4.13 11.96
N GLN A 72 -4.67 3.31 12.86
CA GLN A 72 -4.48 3.68 14.26
C GLN A 72 -3.59 4.91 14.40
N ALA A 73 -2.45 4.94 13.70
CA ALA A 73 -1.52 6.06 13.73
C ALA A 73 -2.18 7.34 13.22
N VAL A 74 -2.89 7.28 12.09
CA VAL A 74 -3.52 8.46 11.48
C VAL A 74 -4.75 8.95 12.24
N THR A 75 -5.53 8.04 12.82
CA THR A 75 -6.68 8.40 13.67
C THR A 75 -6.25 8.83 15.08
N ARG A 76 -5.01 8.49 15.46
CA ARG A 76 -4.38 8.76 16.77
C ARG A 76 -5.17 8.15 17.90
N LEU A 77 -5.59 6.91 17.68
CA LEU A 77 -6.27 6.10 18.68
C LEU A 77 -5.22 5.43 19.56
N GLU A 78 -5.22 5.82 20.83
CA GLU A 78 -4.48 5.14 21.87
C GLU A 78 -5.39 4.17 22.61
N PHE A 79 -4.90 2.94 22.73
CA PHE A 79 -5.52 1.92 23.57
C PHE A 79 -4.82 1.95 24.91
N SER A 80 -5.40 2.66 25.88
CA SER A 80 -4.91 2.61 27.25
C SER A 80 -5.59 1.43 27.96
N ARG A 81 -4.78 0.50 28.45
CA ARG A 81 -5.26 -0.57 29.33
C ARG A 81 -5.06 -0.08 30.76
N THR A 82 -6.12 0.40 31.38
CA THR A 82 -6.12 0.63 32.83
C THR A 82 -6.18 -0.73 33.52
N ASP A 83 -5.32 -0.97 34.51
CA ASP A 83 -5.22 -2.27 35.23
C ASP A 83 -6.55 -2.80 35.79
N VAL A 84 -7.54 -1.93 35.94
CA VAL A 84 -8.84 -2.21 36.56
C VAL A 84 -9.91 -2.66 35.54
N ASN A 85 -9.76 -2.37 34.24
CA ASN A 85 -10.77 -2.69 33.22
C ASN A 85 -10.25 -3.68 32.17
N PHE A 86 -11.01 -4.76 31.96
CA PHE A 86 -10.75 -5.72 30.88
C PHE A 86 -10.90 -5.08 29.48
N PHE A 87 -11.78 -4.08 29.35
CA PHE A 87 -11.98 -3.35 28.11
C PHE A 87 -10.94 -2.23 27.96
N PRO A 88 -10.18 -2.19 26.85
CA PRO A 88 -9.23 -1.12 26.60
C PRO A 88 -9.99 0.21 26.43
N ASN A 89 -9.57 1.24 27.13
CA ASN A 89 -10.12 2.58 26.94
C ASN A 89 -9.55 3.14 25.64
N ILE A 90 -10.43 3.41 24.67
CA ILE A 90 -10.06 4.00 23.38
C ILE A 90 -10.12 5.51 23.54
N ARG A 91 -8.95 6.15 23.57
CA ARG A 91 -8.86 7.62 23.58
C ARG A 91 -8.24 8.12 22.30
N ARG A 92 -8.72 9.27 21.83
CA ARG A 92 -8.11 9.99 20.71
C ARG A 92 -7.19 11.07 21.24
N VAL A 93 -5.94 11.10 20.79
CA VAL A 93 -4.97 12.12 21.21
C VAL A 93 -5.14 13.40 20.38
N SER A 94 -5.07 14.53 21.06
CA SER A 94 -5.13 15.85 20.43
C SER A 94 -3.88 16.13 19.59
N PRO A 95 -4.00 16.82 18.44
CA PRO A 95 -2.85 17.18 17.62
C PRO A 95 -1.87 18.14 18.27
N THR A 96 -0.57 17.84 18.15
CA THR A 96 0.54 18.76 18.48
C THR A 96 0.61 19.93 17.49
N HIS A 97 1.34 21.00 17.82
CA HIS A 97 1.45 22.17 16.97
C HIS A 97 2.06 21.84 15.58
N MET A 98 3.12 21.03 15.57
CA MET A 98 3.76 20.55 14.35
C MET A 98 2.82 19.69 13.50
N GLU A 99 2.04 18.82 14.14
CA GLU A 99 1.07 17.99 13.45
C GLU A 99 -0.06 18.81 12.82
N ARG A 100 -0.55 19.85 13.50
CA ARG A 100 -1.53 20.79 12.93
C ARG A 100 -0.96 21.53 11.72
N SER A 101 0.29 21.97 11.83
CA SER A 101 1.00 22.61 10.70
C SER A 101 1.10 21.65 9.50
N SER A 102 1.50 20.40 9.75
CA SER A 102 1.52 19.35 8.73
C SER A 102 0.15 19.09 8.12
N GLN A 103 -0.91 19.03 8.92
CA GLN A 103 -2.26 18.80 8.44
C GLN A 103 -2.77 19.94 7.56
N ARG A 104 -2.43 21.20 7.89
CA ARG A 104 -2.72 22.37 7.02
C ARG A 104 -1.95 22.31 5.70
N LEU A 105 -0.75 21.72 5.70
CA LEU A 105 0.02 21.51 4.48
C LEU A 105 -0.57 20.39 3.61
N ASP A 106 -1.03 19.30 4.24
CA ASP A 106 -1.70 18.18 3.59
C ASP A 106 -3.04 18.60 2.98
N SER A 107 -3.83 19.43 3.68
CA SER A 107 -5.12 19.92 3.19
C SER A 107 -5.04 20.80 1.93
N ARG A 108 -3.84 21.29 1.57
CA ARG A 108 -3.62 21.91 0.24
C ARG A 108 -3.78 20.91 -0.90
N THR A 109 -3.62 19.61 -0.64
CA THR A 109 -4.10 18.57 -1.55
C THR A 109 -5.60 18.44 -1.31
N GLY A 110 -6.39 19.21 -2.06
CA GLY A 110 -7.84 19.19 -1.91
C GLY A 110 -8.40 17.78 -2.11
N TRP A 111 -9.39 17.40 -1.30
CA TRP A 111 -10.06 16.10 -1.41
C TRP A 111 -10.65 15.87 -2.81
N VAL A 112 -11.05 16.95 -3.50
CA VAL A 112 -11.52 16.93 -4.89
C VAL A 112 -10.46 16.39 -5.84
N PHE A 113 -9.20 16.80 -5.68
CA PHE A 113 -8.09 16.28 -6.50
C PHE A 113 -7.90 14.78 -6.26
N GLN A 114 -7.94 14.33 -5.00
CA GLN A 114 -7.79 12.91 -4.67
C GLN A 114 -8.95 12.07 -5.19
N ALA A 115 -10.17 12.55 -5.01
CA ALA A 115 -11.38 11.89 -5.50
C ALA A 115 -11.38 11.82 -7.04
N SER A 116 -11.04 12.93 -7.71
CA SER A 116 -10.94 13.00 -9.16
C SER A 116 -9.86 12.05 -9.70
N MET A 117 -8.67 12.04 -9.08
CA MET A 117 -7.58 11.13 -9.43
C MET A 117 -8.01 9.67 -9.28
N CYS A 118 -8.58 9.31 -8.12
CA CYS A 118 -9.05 7.95 -7.88
C CYS A 118 -10.16 7.55 -8.86
N ALA A 119 -11.15 8.41 -9.10
CA ALA A 119 -12.24 8.15 -10.04
C ALA A 119 -11.74 8.01 -11.49
N SER A 120 -10.78 8.84 -11.90
CA SER A 120 -10.17 8.76 -13.24
C SER A 120 -9.42 7.45 -13.43
N LEU A 121 -8.68 6.98 -12.42
CA LEU A 121 -7.96 5.71 -12.47
C LEU A 121 -8.94 4.53 -12.48
N ILE A 122 -10.02 4.59 -11.70
CA ILE A 122 -11.09 3.58 -11.74
C ILE A 122 -11.72 3.54 -13.14
N ALA A 123 -12.03 4.70 -13.74
CA ALA A 123 -12.59 4.78 -15.09
C ALA A 123 -11.62 4.21 -16.14
N ILE A 124 -10.33 4.52 -16.06
CA ILE A 124 -9.29 3.94 -16.92
C ILE A 124 -9.25 2.42 -16.75
N TYR A 125 -9.27 1.92 -15.52
CA TYR A 125 -9.28 0.48 -15.26
C TYR A 125 -10.53 -0.22 -15.80
N TYR A 126 -11.69 0.42 -15.67
CA TYR A 126 -12.96 -0.10 -16.16
C TYR A 126 -13.06 -0.12 -17.69
N LEU A 127 -12.61 0.96 -18.35
CA LEU A 127 -12.76 1.13 -19.80
C LEU A 127 -11.63 0.49 -20.60
N LEU A 128 -10.39 0.58 -20.11
CA LEU A 128 -9.21 0.18 -20.87
C LEU A 128 -8.61 -1.13 -20.37
N THR A 129 -8.84 -1.57 -19.13
CA THR A 129 -8.19 -2.78 -18.58
C THR A 129 -6.65 -2.73 -18.75
N PRO A 130 -5.96 -1.76 -18.11
CA PRO A 130 -4.53 -1.48 -18.32
C PRO A 130 -3.61 -2.68 -18.06
N ASP A 131 -4.07 -3.69 -17.31
CA ASP A 131 -3.35 -4.95 -17.09
C ASP A 131 -3.15 -5.76 -18.38
N GLU A 132 -3.96 -5.53 -19.41
CA GLU A 132 -3.83 -6.20 -20.72
C GLU A 132 -2.84 -5.49 -21.64
N TYR A 133 -2.53 -4.21 -21.37
CA TYR A 133 -1.55 -3.45 -22.12
C TYR A 133 -0.13 -3.71 -21.59
N HIS A 134 0.65 -4.42 -22.39
CA HIS A 134 2.02 -4.78 -22.08
C HIS A 134 3.00 -3.91 -22.87
N VAL A 135 3.91 -3.25 -22.16
CA VAL A 135 5.06 -2.55 -22.77
C VAL A 135 6.07 -3.55 -23.29
N LEU A 136 6.25 -4.66 -22.56
CA LEU A 136 6.98 -5.83 -23.05
C LEU A 136 6.03 -7.02 -23.02
N SER A 137 5.64 -7.52 -24.19
CA SER A 137 4.76 -8.68 -24.26
C SER A 137 5.39 -9.92 -23.62
N ALA A 138 4.56 -10.69 -22.93
CA ALA A 138 4.91 -12.02 -22.46
C ALA A 138 5.24 -12.92 -23.66
N LYS A 139 6.19 -13.85 -23.49
CA LYS A 139 6.47 -14.86 -24.53
C LYS A 139 5.47 -16.01 -24.52
N LEU A 140 4.87 -16.29 -23.36
CA LEU A 140 3.85 -17.31 -23.22
C LEU A 140 2.46 -16.73 -23.54
N PRO A 141 1.58 -17.50 -24.21
CA PRO A 141 0.21 -17.09 -24.43
C PRO A 141 -0.49 -16.88 -23.07
N LYS A 142 -1.47 -15.96 -23.05
CA LYS A 142 -2.33 -15.77 -21.88
C LYS A 142 -3.03 -17.12 -21.58
N PRO A 143 -3.07 -17.57 -20.32
CA PRO A 143 -3.83 -18.76 -19.97
C PRO A 143 -5.27 -18.61 -20.48
N SER A 144 -5.86 -19.70 -20.98
CA SER A 144 -7.19 -19.65 -21.56
C SER A 144 -8.23 -19.31 -20.47
N LEU A 145 -9.38 -18.77 -20.87
CA LEU A 145 -10.51 -18.50 -19.96
C LEU A 145 -10.99 -19.76 -19.24
N ASP A 146 -10.70 -20.95 -19.80
CA ASP A 146 -11.04 -22.25 -19.20
C ASP A 146 -10.02 -22.68 -18.14
N ASP A 147 -8.78 -22.18 -18.18
CA ASP A 147 -7.71 -22.50 -17.22
C ASP A 147 -7.85 -21.70 -15.91
N TYR A 148 -8.38 -20.48 -16.00
CA TYR A 148 -8.74 -19.64 -14.86
C TYR A 148 -10.04 -18.93 -15.21
N PRO A 149 -11.19 -19.28 -14.59
CA PRO A 149 -12.37 -18.45 -14.74
C PRO A 149 -11.98 -17.03 -14.38
N THR A 150 -12.43 -16.04 -15.13
CA THR A 150 -12.14 -14.63 -14.84
C THR A 150 -12.71 -14.29 -13.46
N ASN A 151 -11.90 -14.48 -12.41
CA ASN A 151 -12.31 -14.27 -11.04
C ASN A 151 -12.75 -12.80 -10.95
N LEU A 152 -14.04 -12.58 -10.70
CA LEU A 152 -14.58 -11.25 -10.45
C LEU A 152 -13.76 -10.55 -9.35
N VAL A 153 -13.23 -11.33 -8.41
CA VAL A 153 -12.27 -10.92 -7.37
C VAL A 153 -11.01 -10.29 -7.96
N ALA A 154 -10.40 -10.87 -8.99
CA ALA A 154 -9.19 -10.34 -9.62
C ALA A 154 -9.47 -9.04 -10.39
N ARG A 155 -10.62 -8.96 -11.08
CA ARG A 155 -11.05 -7.71 -11.76
C ARG A 155 -11.37 -6.61 -10.75
N PHE A 156 -12.10 -6.94 -9.69
CA PHE A 156 -12.41 -6.02 -8.59
C PHE A 156 -11.14 -5.55 -7.88
N TYR A 157 -10.18 -6.46 -7.68
CA TYR A 157 -8.87 -6.13 -7.13
C TYR A 157 -8.19 -5.07 -8.00
N GLY A 158 -7.96 -5.31 -9.29
CA GLY A 158 -7.33 -4.34 -10.18
C GLY A 158 -8.06 -2.99 -10.19
N LEU A 159 -9.39 -3.02 -10.26
CA LEU A 159 -10.26 -1.85 -10.34
C LEU A 159 -10.20 -0.95 -9.09
N VAL A 160 -10.06 -1.51 -7.90
CA VAL A 160 -10.17 -0.73 -6.64
C VAL A 160 -8.82 -0.61 -5.94
N TYR A 161 -8.02 -1.68 -5.89
CA TYR A 161 -6.75 -1.71 -5.18
C TYR A 161 -5.75 -0.69 -5.74
N PHE A 162 -5.51 -0.74 -7.06
CA PHE A 162 -4.49 0.10 -7.68
C PHE A 162 -4.83 1.59 -7.58
N PRO A 163 -6.05 2.05 -7.93
CA PRO A 163 -6.41 3.46 -7.81
C PRO A 163 -6.25 4.02 -6.39
N LEU A 164 -6.72 3.30 -5.37
CA LEU A 164 -6.60 3.73 -3.98
C LEU A 164 -5.14 3.80 -3.54
N LYS A 165 -4.37 2.75 -3.79
CA LYS A 165 -2.96 2.66 -3.40
C LYS A 165 -2.13 3.72 -4.10
N PHE A 166 -2.33 3.91 -5.41
CA PHE A 166 -1.58 4.86 -6.21
C PHE A 166 -1.92 6.30 -5.82
N THR A 167 -3.21 6.64 -5.70
CA THR A 167 -3.65 7.97 -5.26
C THR A 167 -3.11 8.31 -3.87
N GLY A 168 -3.13 7.34 -2.95
CA GLY A 168 -2.59 7.53 -1.61
C GLY A 168 -1.07 7.74 -1.61
N ARG A 169 -0.33 6.99 -2.45
CA ARG A 169 1.12 7.19 -2.65
C ARG A 169 1.42 8.58 -3.21
N VAL A 170 0.71 9.00 -4.26
CA VAL A 170 0.90 10.32 -4.87
C VAL A 170 0.61 11.44 -3.88
N SER A 171 -0.42 11.30 -3.05
CA SER A 171 -0.71 12.26 -1.98
C SER A 171 0.45 12.39 -0.99
N GLN A 172 1.06 11.27 -0.58
CA GLN A 172 2.26 11.30 0.27
C GLN A 172 3.46 11.93 -0.45
N LEU A 173 3.68 11.62 -1.73
CA LEU A 173 4.77 12.21 -2.52
C LEU A 173 4.62 13.73 -2.67
N LEU A 174 3.40 14.21 -2.89
CA LEU A 174 3.09 15.64 -2.96
C LEU A 174 3.34 16.33 -1.61
N LEU A 175 2.95 15.69 -0.50
CA LEU A 175 3.21 16.21 0.83
C LEU A 175 4.72 16.30 1.10
N ASN A 176 5.47 15.25 0.81
CA ASN A 176 6.94 15.23 0.91
C ASN A 176 7.58 16.35 0.07
N GLN A 177 7.08 16.57 -1.14
CA GLN A 177 7.59 17.61 -2.04
C GLN A 177 7.37 19.03 -1.48
N ARG A 178 6.27 19.24 -0.76
CA ARG A 178 5.92 20.53 -0.15
C ARG A 178 6.62 20.75 1.18
N SER A 179 6.70 19.72 2.02
CA SER A 179 7.39 19.78 3.32
C SER A 179 8.90 19.71 3.20
N LYS A 180 9.41 19.36 2.00
CA LYS A 180 10.83 19.08 1.74
C LYS A 180 11.41 18.09 2.74
N THR A 181 10.58 17.16 3.19
CA THR A 181 10.94 16.17 4.20
C THR A 181 10.47 14.81 3.74
N PHE A 182 11.33 13.80 3.86
CA PHE A 182 10.98 12.44 3.47
C PHE A 182 10.27 11.70 4.61
N THR A 183 8.99 11.39 4.40
CA THR A 183 8.12 10.65 5.31
C THR A 183 7.25 9.63 4.57
N GLY A 184 6.54 8.80 5.34
CA GLY A 184 5.69 7.72 4.85
C GLY A 184 6.41 6.37 4.70
N GLY A 185 7.70 6.32 5.01
CA GLY A 185 8.49 5.08 5.03
C GLY A 185 9.94 5.32 5.48
N TYR A 186 10.69 4.24 5.66
CA TYR A 186 12.12 4.33 5.90
C TYR A 186 12.90 4.49 4.60
N LYS A 187 13.94 5.34 4.59
CA LYS A 187 14.86 5.49 3.45
C LYS A 187 15.47 4.15 3.02
N ILE A 188 15.88 3.33 4.00
CA ILE A 188 16.41 1.97 3.73
C ILE A 188 15.36 1.08 3.04
N ALA A 189 14.08 1.22 3.37
CA ALA A 189 13.02 0.44 2.73
C ALA A 189 12.84 0.85 1.25
N VAL A 190 13.04 2.13 0.92
CA VAL A 190 13.06 2.60 -0.47
C VAL A 190 14.26 2.04 -1.22
N ALA A 191 15.45 2.05 -0.61
CA ALA A 191 16.65 1.47 -1.20
C ALA A 191 16.49 -0.04 -1.46
N VAL A 192 15.95 -0.79 -0.50
CA VAL A 192 15.65 -2.22 -0.68
C VAL A 192 14.64 -2.44 -1.81
N ARG A 193 13.57 -1.64 -1.88
CA ARG A 193 12.60 -1.71 -2.99
C ARG A 193 13.23 -1.42 -4.34
N PHE A 194 14.16 -0.47 -4.41
CA PHE A 194 14.91 -0.19 -5.62
C PHE A 194 15.77 -1.39 -6.05
N ILE A 195 16.49 -2.01 -5.12
CA ILE A 195 17.28 -3.22 -5.40
C ILE A 195 16.38 -4.34 -5.92
N LEU A 196 15.23 -4.57 -5.28
CA LEU A 196 14.26 -5.58 -5.74
C LEU A 196 13.72 -5.28 -7.14
N LEU A 197 13.47 -4.01 -7.47
CA LEU A 197 13.07 -3.60 -8.81
C LEU A 197 14.18 -3.87 -9.84
N VAL A 198 15.43 -3.52 -9.54
CA VAL A 198 16.57 -3.80 -10.42
C VAL A 198 16.71 -5.31 -10.66
N LEU A 199 16.62 -6.11 -9.60
CA LEU A 199 16.64 -7.58 -9.71
C LEU A 199 15.47 -8.11 -10.55
N ALA A 200 14.27 -7.55 -10.40
CA ALA A 200 13.12 -7.91 -11.23
C ALA A 200 13.33 -7.55 -12.71
N LEU A 201 13.96 -6.41 -12.99
CA LEU A 201 14.28 -5.98 -14.36
C LEU A 201 15.39 -6.81 -15.01
N ILE A 202 16.31 -7.36 -14.23
CA ILE A 202 17.39 -8.24 -14.73
C ILE A 202 16.81 -9.46 -15.47
N VAL A 203 15.62 -9.96 -15.08
CA VAL A 203 14.94 -11.07 -15.77
C VAL A 203 14.65 -10.76 -17.24
N TYR A 204 14.53 -9.49 -17.60
CA TYR A 204 14.30 -9.06 -18.99
C TYR A 204 15.60 -8.90 -19.78
N SER A 205 16.78 -8.97 -19.14
CA SER A 205 18.08 -8.83 -19.79
C SER A 205 18.59 -10.19 -20.29
N PRO A 206 18.66 -10.41 -21.62
CA PRO A 206 19.19 -11.66 -22.17
C PRO A 206 20.67 -11.87 -21.85
N ALA A 207 21.41 -10.80 -21.55
CA ALA A 207 22.82 -10.88 -21.20
C ALA A 207 23.07 -11.55 -19.84
N VAL A 208 22.09 -11.49 -18.92
CA VAL A 208 22.23 -12.06 -17.57
C VAL A 208 21.53 -13.41 -17.44
N VAL A 209 20.29 -13.51 -17.93
CA VAL A 209 19.46 -14.72 -17.77
C VAL A 209 19.54 -15.66 -18.98
N GLY A 210 20.17 -15.22 -20.07
CA GLY A 210 20.18 -15.95 -21.33
C GLY A 210 18.82 -15.89 -22.04
N ARG A 211 18.57 -16.83 -22.95
CA ARG A 211 17.29 -16.95 -23.65
C ARG A 211 16.26 -17.61 -22.74
N PHE A 212 15.55 -16.80 -21.96
CA PHE A 212 14.44 -17.27 -21.15
C PHE A 212 13.16 -17.32 -22.00
N ASP A 213 12.60 -18.52 -22.18
CA ASP A 213 11.41 -18.73 -23.01
C ASP A 213 10.09 -18.47 -22.27
N ALA A 214 10.11 -18.53 -20.94
CA ALA A 214 8.96 -18.23 -20.08
C ALA A 214 8.95 -16.78 -19.55
N ARG A 215 9.38 -15.80 -20.34
CA ARG A 215 9.49 -14.41 -19.89
C ARG A 215 8.11 -13.81 -19.58
N PRO A 216 7.87 -13.31 -18.35
CA PRO A 216 6.61 -12.65 -18.01
C PRO A 216 6.45 -11.34 -18.78
N GLY A 217 5.21 -10.93 -19.00
CA GLY A 217 4.92 -9.62 -19.57
C GLY A 217 5.29 -8.48 -18.61
N PHE A 218 5.57 -7.30 -19.14
CA PHE A 218 5.73 -6.07 -18.36
C PHE A 218 4.56 -5.14 -18.66
N SER A 219 3.64 -5.00 -17.70
CA SER A 219 2.36 -4.29 -17.90
C SER A 219 2.47 -2.78 -17.64
N ALA A 220 1.56 -1.99 -18.20
CA ALA A 220 1.54 -0.54 -18.01
C ALA A 220 1.47 -0.11 -16.53
N PRO A 221 0.66 -0.75 -15.65
CA PRO A 221 0.66 -0.43 -14.22
C PRO A 221 2.02 -0.63 -13.53
N GLN A 222 2.81 -1.62 -13.96
CA GLN A 222 4.15 -1.84 -13.43
C GLN A 222 5.10 -0.70 -13.79
N VAL A 223 4.99 -0.16 -15.00
CA VAL A 223 5.75 1.03 -15.43
C VAL A 223 5.38 2.24 -14.57
N VAL A 224 4.09 2.45 -14.32
CA VAL A 224 3.60 3.56 -13.48
C VAL A 224 4.11 3.42 -12.04
N ASP A 225 4.06 2.21 -11.47
CA ASP A 225 4.59 1.93 -10.13
C ASP A 225 6.13 2.13 -10.07
N MET A 226 6.84 1.80 -11.15
CA MET A 226 8.27 2.05 -11.31
C MET A 226 8.60 3.54 -11.31
N ILE A 227 7.84 4.36 -12.04
CA ILE A 227 7.99 5.82 -12.06
C ILE A 227 7.74 6.40 -10.66
N ALA A 228 6.67 5.97 -9.99
CA ALA A 228 6.38 6.41 -8.63
C ALA A 228 7.50 6.03 -7.64
N LEU A 229 8.11 4.85 -7.80
CA LEU A 229 9.26 4.43 -7.00
C LEU A 229 10.50 5.28 -7.31
N ALA A 230 10.76 5.62 -8.57
CA ALA A 230 11.86 6.52 -8.95
C ALA A 230 11.72 7.90 -8.28
N VAL A 231 10.52 8.48 -8.29
CA VAL A 231 10.24 9.74 -7.58
C VAL A 231 10.46 9.58 -6.07
N MET A 232 10.05 8.44 -5.49
CA MET A 232 10.25 8.16 -4.07
C MET A 232 11.74 8.03 -3.70
N ILE A 233 12.56 7.42 -4.57
CA ILE A 233 14.01 7.33 -4.40
C ILE A 233 14.63 8.72 -4.43
N TYR A 234 14.26 9.52 -5.43
CA TYR A 234 14.72 10.91 -5.55
C TYR A 234 14.42 11.71 -4.28
N GLN A 235 13.18 11.61 -3.76
CA GLN A 235 12.81 12.28 -2.51
C GLN A 235 13.56 11.71 -1.29
N ALA A 236 13.76 10.39 -1.22
CA ALA A 236 14.48 9.76 -0.12
C ALA A 236 15.95 10.18 -0.06
N VAL A 237 16.59 10.42 -1.21
CA VAL A 237 17.96 10.93 -1.29
C VAL A 237 18.01 12.43 -1.03
N SER A 238 17.11 13.20 -1.65
CA SER A 238 17.17 14.67 -1.65
C SER A 238 16.66 15.33 -0.36
N PHE A 239 15.70 14.72 0.33
CA PHE A 239 15.07 15.33 1.50
C PHE A 239 15.57 14.75 2.83
N PRO A 240 15.73 15.58 3.88
CA PRO A 240 16.05 15.09 5.22
C PRO A 240 14.96 14.17 5.77
N LYS A 241 15.33 13.35 6.76
CA LYS A 241 14.40 12.53 7.55
C LYS A 241 13.82 13.41 8.67
N VAL A 242 12.57 13.17 9.07
CA VAL A 242 12.00 13.77 10.30
C VAL A 242 12.81 13.32 11.51
N THR A 243 13.35 14.28 12.26
CA THR A 243 13.99 14.06 13.54
C THR A 243 12.92 14.00 14.63
N PRO A 244 12.83 12.93 15.44
CA PRO A 244 11.82 12.79 16.50
C PRO A 244 11.98 13.76 17.70
N LYS A 245 13.01 14.62 17.70
CA LYS A 245 13.53 15.29 18.91
C LYS A 245 12.83 16.60 19.34
N MET A 246 11.69 16.96 18.77
CA MET A 246 11.04 18.26 19.09
C MET A 246 9.81 18.15 20.01
N GLU A 247 9.50 16.98 20.57
CA GLU A 247 8.32 16.82 21.44
C GLU A 247 8.59 17.18 22.93
N ASP A 248 9.86 17.35 23.33
CA ASP A 248 10.20 17.58 24.75
C ASP A 248 10.26 19.08 25.16
N GLU A 249 10.20 20.04 24.23
CA GLU A 249 10.35 21.48 24.57
C GLU A 249 9.02 22.24 24.75
N ASP A 250 7.87 21.68 24.34
CA ASP A 250 6.56 22.36 24.40
C ASP A 250 5.68 21.89 25.59
N SER A 251 6.27 21.19 26.57
CA SER A 251 5.56 20.63 27.74
C SER A 251 5.82 21.38 29.06
N GLU A 252 6.52 22.52 29.03
CA GLU A 252 6.74 23.40 30.19
C GLU A 252 5.86 24.65 30.17
#